data_AF-A0A2Z6MBC9-F1
#
_entry.id   AF-A0A2Z6MBC9-F1
#
_cell.length_a   1.000
_cell.length_b   1.000
_cell.length_c   1.000
_cell.angle_alpha   90.00
_cell.angle_beta   90.00
_cell.angle_gamma   90.00
#
_symmetry.space_group_name_H-M   'P 1'
#
loop_
_entity.id
_entity.type
_entity.pdbx_description
1 polymer ?
#
loop_
_entity_poly.entity_id
_entity_poly.type
_entity_poly.pdbx_seq_one_letter_code
_entity_poly.pdbx_strand_id
1 'polypeptide(L)'
;MWVFEETLPNGEKLTDVINKTNENVKYLPGVKLVKDANMLVFVSPHQFMEGICKQLVGKIRTDAEGISLVKGMEVKKEGPCMISTLISNQLGINCSVLMGANIANEIAMENFSEATVGYRQNKEAADKWVQLFDTPYFNVTSAAIMRIGLKEMIAFSRLLFPSVKDSTFFESCGVADLITTCMGGRNRKVAEAYAQNRGKRSFDELEAEMLKGQKLQGVLTAKEVYEVLTARGWVAMFPLFTAVYKISSGLLPPSAIVEFSNNSPKRIRSRL
;
A
#
# COMPACT_ATOMS: atom_id res chain seq x y z
N MET A 1 4.57 3.62 -24.50
CA MET A 1 3.27 3.16 -23.98
C MET A 1 2.78 2.02 -24.85
N TRP A 2 2.29 0.94 -24.25
CA TRP A 2 1.62 -0.14 -24.99
C TRP A 2 0.12 0.15 -25.05
N VAL A 3 -0.49 0.00 -26.22
CA VAL A 3 -1.94 0.04 -26.40
C VAL A 3 -2.38 -1.14 -27.25
N PHE A 4 -3.63 -1.56 -27.06
CA PHE A 4 -4.27 -2.47 -27.99
C PHE A 4 -4.38 -1.77 -29.35
N GLU A 5 -4.03 -2.48 -30.42
CA GLU A 5 -4.07 -1.91 -31.76
C GLU A 5 -5.51 -1.66 -32.20
N GLU A 6 -5.80 -0.44 -32.63
CA GLU A 6 -7.11 -0.01 -33.09
C GLU A 6 -6.96 0.91 -34.28
N THR A 7 -7.91 0.86 -35.21
CA THR A 7 -7.95 1.80 -36.34
C THR A 7 -8.67 3.07 -35.92
N LEU A 8 -8.02 4.22 -36.07
CA LEU A 8 -8.60 5.53 -35.83
C LEU A 8 -9.62 5.89 -36.93
N PRO A 9 -10.53 6.87 -36.69
CA PRO A 9 -11.51 7.30 -37.69
C PRO A 9 -10.89 7.79 -39.01
N ASN A 10 -9.63 8.22 -38.98
CA ASN A 10 -8.86 8.66 -40.14
C ASN A 10 -8.16 7.50 -40.89
N GLY A 11 -8.36 6.25 -40.48
CA GLY A 11 -7.77 5.06 -41.09
C GLY A 11 -6.37 4.70 -40.62
N GLU A 12 -5.72 5.52 -39.80
CA GLU A 12 -4.40 5.22 -39.24
C GLU A 12 -4.49 4.22 -38.08
N LYS A 13 -3.44 3.43 -37.91
CA LYS A 13 -3.26 2.57 -36.73
C LYS A 13 -2.92 3.42 -35.52
N LEU A 14 -3.62 3.20 -34.42
CA LEU A 14 -3.41 3.92 -33.17
C LEU A 14 -1.96 3.76 -32.68
N THR A 15 -1.35 2.57 -32.82
CA THR A 15 0.04 2.38 -32.41
C THR A 15 1.02 3.21 -33.26
N ASP A 16 0.75 3.37 -34.55
CA ASP A 16 1.63 4.12 -35.45
C ASP A 16 1.59 5.61 -35.13
N VAL A 17 0.38 6.13 -34.88
CA VAL A 17 0.20 7.51 -34.42
C VAL A 17 0.91 7.72 -33.08
N ILE A 18 0.72 6.83 -32.11
CA ILE A 18 1.38 6.90 -30.80
C ILE A 18 2.90 6.87 -30.93
N ASN A 19 3.46 5.98 -31.73
CA ASN A 19 4.91 5.87 -31.90
C ASN A 19 5.51 7.08 -32.61
N LYS A 20 4.74 7.74 -33.49
CA LYS A 20 5.16 8.95 -34.21
C LYS A 20 5.06 10.20 -33.36
N THR A 21 3.95 10.36 -32.63
CA THR A 21 3.64 11.59 -31.90
C THR A 21 4.03 11.53 -30.42
N ASN A 22 4.39 10.33 -29.94
CA ASN A 22 4.48 10.01 -28.52
C ASN A 22 3.23 10.45 -27.77
N GLU A 23 2.03 10.19 -28.28
CA GLU A 23 0.78 10.67 -27.67
C GLU A 23 -0.37 9.71 -27.93
N ASN A 24 -1.17 9.41 -26.89
CA ASN A 24 -2.39 8.63 -27.06
C ASN A 24 -3.55 9.53 -27.48
N VAL A 25 -3.63 9.87 -28.76
CA VAL A 25 -4.63 10.81 -29.29
C VAL A 25 -6.09 10.40 -29.05
N LYS A 26 -6.35 9.12 -28.74
CA LYS A 26 -7.71 8.60 -28.51
C LYS A 26 -8.10 8.59 -27.04
N TYR A 27 -7.26 8.01 -26.18
CA TYR A 27 -7.60 7.79 -24.77
C TYR A 27 -6.99 8.83 -23.81
N LEU A 28 -5.97 9.57 -24.25
CA LEU A 28 -5.30 10.58 -23.44
C LEU A 28 -4.70 11.71 -24.32
N PRO A 29 -5.56 12.49 -25.01
CA PRO A 29 -5.10 13.57 -25.89
C PRO A 29 -4.37 14.66 -25.10
N GLY A 30 -3.32 15.23 -25.68
CA GLY A 30 -2.54 16.33 -25.10
C GLY A 30 -1.39 15.91 -24.16
N VAL A 31 -1.19 14.61 -23.90
CA VAL A 31 -0.13 14.12 -23.00
C VAL A 31 0.96 13.36 -23.77
N LYS A 32 2.21 13.85 -23.67
CA LYS A 32 3.37 13.21 -24.30
C LYS A 32 3.89 12.01 -23.48
N LEU A 33 4.22 10.94 -24.19
CA LEU A 33 4.68 9.65 -23.67
C LEU A 33 6.21 9.62 -23.64
N VAL A 34 6.77 8.95 -22.62
CA VAL A 34 8.21 8.96 -22.36
C VAL A 34 8.81 7.57 -22.69
N LYS A 35 9.93 7.55 -23.42
CA LYS A 35 10.78 6.35 -23.60
C LYS A 35 11.67 6.18 -22.37
N ASP A 36 12.16 4.96 -22.10
CA ASP A 36 13.02 4.64 -20.95
C ASP A 36 12.36 4.86 -19.58
N ALA A 37 11.10 4.45 -19.45
CA ALA A 37 10.38 4.52 -18.18
C ALA A 37 11.07 3.67 -17.09
N ASN A 38 11.30 4.30 -15.94
CA ASN A 38 11.75 3.67 -14.71
C ASN A 38 10.59 3.19 -13.83
N MET A 39 9.38 3.72 -14.05
CA MET A 39 8.16 3.40 -13.32
C MET A 39 7.06 3.02 -14.32
N LEU A 40 6.62 1.77 -14.29
CA LEU A 40 5.67 1.17 -15.23
C LEU A 40 4.31 0.94 -14.57
N VAL A 41 3.26 1.59 -15.08
CA VAL A 41 1.88 1.43 -14.58
C VAL A 41 1.10 0.48 -15.49
N PHE A 42 0.64 -0.64 -14.94
CA PHE A 42 -0.19 -1.63 -15.62
C PHE A 42 -1.66 -1.47 -15.23
N VAL A 43 -2.48 -0.99 -16.16
CA VAL A 43 -3.91 -0.69 -15.93
C VAL A 43 -4.82 -1.30 -17.01
N SER A 44 -4.30 -2.24 -17.80
CA SER A 44 -5.09 -2.93 -18.83
C SER A 44 -5.96 -4.05 -18.24
N PRO A 45 -7.09 -4.40 -18.87
CA PRO A 45 -7.90 -5.55 -18.44
C PRO A 45 -7.06 -6.83 -18.31
N HIS A 46 -7.34 -7.63 -17.27
CA HIS A 46 -6.51 -8.77 -16.88
C HIS A 46 -6.28 -9.78 -18.01
N GLN A 47 -7.27 -10.00 -18.88
CA GLN A 47 -7.20 -10.91 -20.03
C GLN A 47 -6.11 -10.56 -21.05
N PHE A 48 -5.66 -9.30 -21.12
CA PHE A 48 -4.63 -8.87 -22.05
C PHE A 48 -3.22 -8.89 -21.43
N MET A 49 -3.12 -9.04 -20.11
CA MET A 49 -1.86 -8.85 -19.39
C MET A 49 -0.77 -9.82 -19.80
N GLU A 50 -1.11 -11.07 -20.10
CA GLU A 50 -0.13 -12.06 -20.57
C GLU A 50 0.48 -11.65 -21.92
N GLY A 51 -0.36 -11.21 -22.87
CA GLY A 51 0.09 -10.73 -24.18
C GLY A 51 0.94 -9.47 -24.08
N ILE A 52 0.55 -8.54 -23.20
CA ILE A 52 1.32 -7.32 -22.92
C ILE A 52 2.70 -7.66 -22.37
N CYS A 53 2.76 -8.54 -21.37
CA CYS A 53 4.04 -8.95 -20.77
C CYS A 53 4.96 -9.58 -21.83
N LYS A 54 4.45 -10.52 -22.65
CA LYS A 54 5.22 -11.13 -23.75
C LYS A 54 5.82 -10.10 -24.71
N GLN A 55 5.08 -9.05 -25.02
CA GLN A 55 5.57 -8.00 -25.94
C GLN A 55 6.62 -7.07 -25.32
N LEU A 56 6.63 -6.95 -23.98
CA LEU A 56 7.55 -6.11 -23.22
C LEU A 56 8.84 -6.83 -22.80
N VAL A 57 8.89 -8.16 -22.88
CA VAL A 57 10.10 -8.94 -22.60
C VAL A 57 11.29 -8.40 -23.41
N GLY A 58 12.39 -8.08 -22.72
CA GLY A 58 13.61 -7.56 -23.33
C GLY A 58 13.56 -6.11 -23.81
N LYS A 59 12.44 -5.40 -23.60
CA LYS A 59 12.25 -4.00 -24.04
C LYS A 59 12.11 -3.00 -22.89
N ILE A 60 12.15 -3.49 -21.65
CA ILE A 60 12.11 -2.66 -20.45
C ILE A 60 13.47 -2.68 -19.75
N ARG A 61 13.74 -1.66 -18.95
CA ARG A 61 14.92 -1.65 -18.10
C ARG A 61 14.78 -2.71 -17.00
N THR A 62 15.89 -3.34 -16.65
CA THR A 62 15.93 -4.35 -15.59
C THR A 62 15.77 -3.76 -14.19
N ASP A 63 16.05 -2.46 -14.02
CA ASP A 63 15.87 -1.69 -12.79
C ASP A 63 14.53 -0.96 -12.72
N ALA A 64 13.64 -1.18 -13.69
CA ALA A 64 12.31 -0.57 -13.68
C ALA A 64 11.46 -1.16 -12.55
N GLU A 65 10.62 -0.32 -11.94
CA GLU A 65 9.64 -0.72 -10.95
C GLU A 65 8.25 -0.73 -11.60
N GLY A 66 7.48 -1.79 -11.37
CA GLY A 66 6.11 -1.94 -11.87
C GLY A 66 5.07 -1.70 -10.79
N ILE A 67 3.88 -1.24 -11.19
CA ILE A 67 2.67 -1.27 -10.35
C ILE A 67 1.46 -1.72 -11.17
N SER A 68 0.68 -2.65 -10.61
CA SER A 68 -0.56 -3.14 -11.22
C SER A 68 -1.80 -2.54 -10.55
N LEU A 69 -2.62 -1.87 -11.34
CA LEU A 69 -3.97 -1.37 -10.97
C LEU A 69 -5.07 -2.33 -11.43
N VAL A 70 -4.69 -3.42 -12.10
CA VAL A 70 -5.62 -4.41 -12.65
C VAL A 70 -6.36 -5.14 -11.54
N LYS A 71 -7.69 -4.99 -11.50
CA LYS A 71 -8.58 -5.77 -10.63
C LYS A 71 -8.80 -7.15 -11.26
N GLY A 72 -8.40 -8.20 -10.55
CA GLY A 72 -8.62 -9.59 -10.95
C GLY A 72 -7.39 -10.48 -10.79
N MET A 73 -7.54 -11.73 -11.20
CA MET A 73 -6.50 -12.75 -11.23
C MET A 73 -6.61 -13.55 -12.52
N GLU A 74 -5.50 -14.07 -13.00
CA GLU A 74 -5.47 -14.98 -14.13
C GLU A 74 -5.75 -16.40 -13.63
N VAL A 75 -6.74 -17.08 -14.19
CA VAL A 75 -7.05 -18.47 -13.81
C VAL A 75 -6.33 -19.42 -14.77
N LYS A 76 -5.33 -20.15 -14.28
CA LYS A 76 -4.63 -21.20 -15.04
C LYS A 76 -5.07 -22.58 -14.57
N LYS A 77 -4.75 -23.62 -15.35
CA LYS A 77 -4.99 -25.02 -14.97
C LYS A 77 -4.34 -25.39 -13.63
N GLU A 78 -3.23 -24.76 -13.30
CA GLU A 78 -2.48 -24.98 -12.05
C GLU A 78 -3.03 -24.18 -10.85
N GLY A 79 -4.00 -23.29 -11.10
CA GLY A 79 -4.63 -22.45 -10.08
C GLY A 79 -4.61 -20.95 -10.44
N PRO A 80 -5.22 -20.12 -9.58
CA PRO A 80 -5.24 -18.68 -9.75
C PRO A 80 -3.86 -18.06 -9.56
N CYS A 81 -3.46 -17.21 -10.50
CA CYS A 81 -2.23 -16.43 -10.47
C CYS A 81 -2.57 -14.93 -10.38
N MET A 82 -1.97 -14.23 -9.42
CA MET A 82 -2.12 -12.78 -9.30
C MET A 82 -1.41 -12.08 -10.46
N ILE A 83 -2.02 -11.04 -11.03
CA ILE A 83 -1.44 -10.26 -12.14
C ILE A 83 -0.07 -9.67 -11.79
N SER A 84 0.12 -9.20 -10.56
CA SER A 84 1.45 -8.72 -10.11
C SER A 84 2.52 -9.80 -10.10
N THR A 85 2.13 -11.06 -9.82
CA THR A 85 3.05 -12.20 -9.87
C THR A 85 3.35 -12.59 -11.32
N LEU A 86 2.34 -12.55 -12.20
CA LEU A 86 2.54 -12.73 -13.66
C LEU A 86 3.55 -11.73 -14.22
N ILE A 87 3.36 -10.44 -13.94
CA ILE A 87 4.24 -9.35 -14.38
C ILE A 87 5.66 -9.59 -13.87
N SER A 88 5.81 -9.85 -12.56
CA SER A 88 7.12 -10.04 -11.95
C SER A 88 7.87 -11.23 -12.58
N ASN A 89 7.18 -12.34 -12.82
CA ASN A 89 7.78 -13.55 -13.37
C ASN A 89 8.16 -13.39 -14.85
N GLN A 90 7.34 -12.71 -15.66
CA GLN A 90 7.62 -12.56 -17.09
C GLN A 90 8.63 -11.46 -17.40
N LEU A 91 8.59 -10.36 -16.65
CA LEU A 91 9.38 -9.17 -16.94
C LEU A 91 10.63 -9.05 -16.07
N GLY A 92 10.77 -9.86 -15.01
CA GLY A 92 11.93 -9.86 -14.14
C GLY A 92 12.07 -8.60 -13.27
N ILE A 93 10.98 -7.85 -13.09
CA ILE A 93 10.93 -6.61 -12.29
C ILE A 93 10.08 -6.77 -11.04
N ASN A 94 10.28 -5.91 -10.05
CA ASN A 94 9.35 -5.79 -8.93
C ASN A 94 8.00 -5.26 -9.40
N CYS A 95 6.92 -5.79 -8.84
CA CYS A 95 5.56 -5.31 -9.14
C CYS A 95 4.77 -5.06 -7.86
N SER A 96 4.51 -3.78 -7.58
CA SER A 96 3.55 -3.34 -6.57
C SER A 96 2.11 -3.47 -7.10
N VAL A 97 1.12 -3.28 -6.25
CA VAL A 97 -0.30 -3.20 -6.64
C VAL A 97 -0.91 -1.94 -6.07
N LEU A 98 -1.85 -1.31 -6.77
CA LEU A 98 -2.68 -0.24 -6.22
C LEU A 98 -4.14 -0.67 -6.28
N MET A 99 -4.75 -0.89 -5.10
CA MET A 99 -6.10 -1.40 -4.95
C MET A 99 -6.91 -0.48 -4.04
N GLY A 100 -8.17 -0.24 -4.35
CA GLY A 100 -9.03 0.63 -3.56
C GLY A 100 -10.50 0.58 -4.00
N ALA A 101 -11.34 1.34 -3.30
CA ALA A 101 -12.70 1.64 -3.72
C ALA A 101 -12.66 2.77 -4.76
N ASN A 102 -12.03 2.47 -5.89
CA ASN A 102 -11.76 3.42 -6.96
C ASN A 102 -12.71 3.20 -8.15
N ILE A 103 -13.72 4.05 -8.28
CA ILE A 103 -14.50 4.22 -9.50
C ILE A 103 -13.78 5.29 -10.34
N ALA A 104 -13.34 4.93 -11.54
CA ALA A 104 -12.53 5.81 -12.38
C ALA A 104 -13.19 7.18 -12.62
N ASN A 105 -14.51 7.21 -12.83
CA ASN A 105 -15.25 8.46 -13.05
C ASN A 105 -15.29 9.35 -11.80
N GLU A 106 -15.38 8.78 -10.59
CA GLU A 106 -15.41 9.57 -9.36
C GLU A 106 -14.07 10.26 -9.12
N ILE A 107 -12.98 9.53 -9.31
CA ILE A 107 -11.61 10.09 -9.19
C ILE A 107 -11.37 11.16 -10.26
N ALA A 108 -11.84 10.93 -11.49
CA ALA A 108 -11.74 11.91 -12.57
C ALA A 108 -12.56 13.18 -12.31
N MET A 109 -13.61 13.10 -11.51
CA MET A 109 -14.42 14.24 -11.04
C MET A 109 -13.88 14.87 -9.76
N GLU A 110 -12.68 14.48 -9.31
CA GLU A 110 -12.06 14.95 -8.06
C GLU A 110 -12.91 14.66 -6.81
N ASN A 111 -13.80 13.67 -6.88
CA ASN A 111 -14.49 13.18 -5.70
C ASN A 111 -13.53 12.40 -4.84
N PHE A 112 -13.69 12.54 -3.52
CA PHE A 112 -12.86 11.87 -2.54
C PHE A 112 -12.89 10.34 -2.74
N SER A 113 -11.71 9.75 -2.92
CA SER A 113 -11.51 8.31 -3.04
C SER A 113 -10.20 7.88 -2.40
N GLU A 114 -10.09 6.59 -2.12
CA GLU A 114 -9.02 6.00 -1.34
C GLU A 114 -8.43 4.78 -2.06
N ALA A 115 -7.12 4.65 -2.00
CA ALA A 115 -6.42 3.48 -2.48
C ALA A 115 -5.21 3.12 -1.62
N THR A 116 -4.77 1.89 -1.83
CA THR A 116 -3.72 1.26 -1.06
C THR A 116 -2.69 0.67 -2.00
N VAL A 117 -1.43 1.07 -1.81
CA VAL A 117 -0.28 0.45 -2.47
C VAL A 117 0.18 -0.77 -1.66
N GLY A 118 0.05 -1.95 -2.26
CA GLY A 118 0.61 -3.20 -1.76
C GLY A 118 1.97 -3.48 -2.40
N TYR A 119 2.97 -3.82 -1.58
CA TYR A 119 4.31 -4.18 -2.04
C TYR A 119 4.84 -5.37 -1.24
N ARG A 120 5.85 -6.07 -1.79
CA ARG A 120 6.48 -7.22 -1.12
C ARG A 120 7.82 -6.89 -0.48
N GLN A 121 8.74 -6.29 -1.23
CA GLN A 121 10.15 -6.18 -0.82
C GLN A 121 10.69 -4.74 -0.97
N ASN A 122 10.33 -4.04 -2.05
CA ASN A 122 10.83 -2.70 -2.29
C ASN A 122 9.93 -1.61 -1.69
N LYS A 123 10.20 -1.25 -0.43
CA LYS A 123 9.47 -0.18 0.26
C LYS A 123 9.72 1.20 -0.37
N GLU A 124 10.94 1.49 -0.78
CA GLU A 124 11.29 2.79 -1.37
C GLU A 124 10.49 3.02 -2.66
N ALA A 125 10.35 1.99 -3.50
CA ALA A 125 9.48 2.04 -4.67
C ALA A 125 8.01 2.24 -4.27
N ALA A 126 7.52 1.56 -3.23
CA ALA A 126 6.15 1.73 -2.74
C ALA A 126 5.88 3.15 -2.24
N ASP A 127 6.83 3.76 -1.53
CA ASP A 127 6.73 5.15 -1.06
C ASP A 127 6.73 6.13 -2.25
N LYS A 128 7.53 5.87 -3.29
CA LYS A 128 7.47 6.63 -4.56
C LYS A 128 6.13 6.47 -5.26
N TRP A 129 5.54 5.27 -5.28
CA TRP A 129 4.20 5.05 -5.83
C TRP A 129 3.12 5.78 -5.05
N VAL A 130 3.19 5.76 -3.71
CA VAL A 130 2.30 6.55 -2.86
C VAL A 130 2.42 8.03 -3.25
N GLN A 131 3.64 8.59 -3.28
CA GLN A 131 3.84 9.99 -3.67
C GLN A 131 3.35 10.31 -5.09
N LEU A 132 3.48 9.36 -6.03
CA LEU A 132 3.08 9.57 -7.42
C LEU A 132 1.55 9.59 -7.60
N PHE A 133 0.81 8.78 -6.82
CA PHE A 133 -0.64 8.66 -6.96
C PHE A 133 -1.43 9.48 -5.93
N ASP A 134 -0.81 9.92 -4.82
CA ASP A 134 -1.50 10.70 -3.79
C ASP A 134 -1.85 12.11 -4.30
N THR A 135 -3.12 12.48 -4.16
CA THR A 135 -3.64 13.83 -4.46
C THR A 135 -4.62 14.26 -3.35
N PRO A 136 -5.03 15.55 -3.28
CA PRO A 136 -5.98 16.02 -2.27
C PRO A 136 -7.33 15.28 -2.25
N TYR A 137 -7.74 14.70 -3.39
CA TYR A 137 -8.99 13.96 -3.55
C TYR A 137 -8.79 12.45 -3.74
N PHE A 138 -7.56 11.98 -3.92
CA PHE A 138 -7.24 10.55 -4.06
C PHE A 138 -6.13 10.17 -3.08
N ASN A 139 -6.53 9.68 -1.91
CA ASN A 139 -5.59 9.41 -0.83
C ASN A 139 -4.99 8.00 -0.98
N VAL A 140 -3.66 7.94 -1.10
CA VAL A 140 -2.95 6.68 -1.37
C VAL A 140 -2.02 6.35 -0.23
N THR A 141 -2.20 5.17 0.36
CA THR A 141 -1.40 4.74 1.51
C THR A 141 -0.67 3.43 1.26
N SER A 142 0.47 3.24 1.93
CA SER A 142 1.22 1.98 1.88
C SER A 142 0.64 0.97 2.86
N ALA A 143 0.11 -0.17 2.36
CA ALA A 143 -0.66 -1.13 3.17
C ALA A 143 0.13 -1.88 4.23
N ALA A 144 1.46 -1.87 4.16
CA ALA A 144 2.28 -2.82 4.89
C ALA A 144 2.10 -2.70 6.40
N ILE A 145 2.03 -1.48 6.92
CA ILE A 145 1.84 -1.22 8.36
C ILE A 145 0.45 -1.65 8.79
N MET A 146 -0.61 -1.29 8.06
CA MET A 146 -1.99 -1.71 8.39
C MET A 146 -2.13 -3.23 8.37
N ARG A 147 -1.56 -3.90 7.35
CA ARG A 147 -1.59 -5.36 7.24
C ARG A 147 -0.85 -6.05 8.38
N ILE A 148 0.32 -5.53 8.79
CA ILE A 148 1.07 -6.09 9.91
C ILE A 148 0.33 -5.82 11.22
N GLY A 149 -0.18 -4.60 11.41
CA GLY A 149 -1.00 -4.22 12.55
C GLY A 149 -2.19 -5.14 12.73
N LEU A 150 -2.95 -5.41 11.66
CA LEU A 150 -4.08 -6.35 11.71
C LEU A 150 -3.64 -7.77 12.13
N LYS A 151 -2.50 -8.26 11.63
CA LYS A 151 -1.96 -9.57 12.04
C LYS A 151 -1.56 -9.60 13.51
N GLU A 152 -0.94 -8.54 14.01
CA GLU A 152 -0.59 -8.41 15.43
C GLU A 152 -1.85 -8.29 16.30
N MET A 153 -2.89 -7.56 15.85
CA MET A 153 -4.18 -7.50 16.55
C MET A 153 -4.84 -8.89 16.67
N ILE A 154 -4.87 -9.66 15.57
CA ILE A 154 -5.40 -11.03 15.57
C ILE A 154 -4.60 -11.91 16.54
N ALA A 155 -3.26 -11.91 16.42
CA ALA A 155 -2.40 -12.74 17.26
C ALA A 155 -2.52 -12.37 18.75
N PHE A 156 -2.52 -11.08 19.08
CA PHE A 156 -2.65 -10.57 20.45
C PHE A 156 -3.98 -10.99 21.06
N SER A 157 -5.07 -10.84 20.30
CA SER A 157 -6.41 -11.21 20.75
C SER A 157 -6.55 -12.72 20.97
N ARG A 158 -5.99 -13.55 20.08
CA ARG A 158 -6.01 -15.02 20.25
C ARG A 158 -5.22 -15.50 21.47
N LEU A 159 -4.08 -14.87 21.74
CA LEU A 159 -3.26 -15.20 22.90
C LEU A 159 -3.93 -14.79 24.23
N LEU A 160 -4.75 -13.74 24.22
CA LEU A 160 -5.50 -13.29 25.39
C LEU A 160 -6.84 -14.01 25.57
N PHE A 161 -7.54 -14.26 24.46
CA PHE A 161 -8.92 -14.72 24.42
C PHE A 161 -9.05 -15.86 23.40
N PRO A 162 -8.87 -17.13 23.82
CA PRO A 162 -8.90 -18.28 22.92
C PRO A 162 -10.21 -18.48 22.15
N SER A 163 -11.31 -17.87 22.60
CA SER A 163 -12.63 -17.95 21.96
C SER A 163 -12.80 -17.00 20.76
N VAL A 164 -11.85 -16.10 20.52
CA VAL A 164 -11.90 -15.14 19.41
C VAL A 164 -11.80 -15.87 18.07
N LYS A 165 -12.67 -15.47 17.11
CA LYS A 165 -12.69 -15.99 15.74
C LYS A 165 -11.99 -15.03 14.80
N ASP A 166 -11.16 -15.56 13.90
CA ASP A 166 -10.46 -14.77 12.87
C ASP A 166 -11.44 -14.00 11.97
N SER A 167 -12.63 -14.57 11.70
CA SER A 167 -13.67 -13.94 10.90
C SER A 167 -14.10 -12.57 11.44
N THR A 168 -14.10 -12.38 12.77
CA THR A 168 -14.48 -11.11 13.41
C THR A 168 -13.58 -9.95 12.99
N PHE A 169 -12.30 -10.20 12.66
CA PHE A 169 -11.38 -9.15 12.20
C PHE A 169 -11.62 -8.71 10.76
N PHE A 170 -12.38 -9.48 9.99
CA PHE A 170 -12.79 -9.12 8.63
C PHE A 170 -14.14 -8.39 8.61
N GLU A 171 -14.82 -8.29 9.75
CA GLU A 171 -16.02 -7.47 9.91
C GLU A 171 -15.68 -5.99 10.08
N SER A 172 -16.71 -5.14 10.11
CA SER A 172 -16.56 -3.68 10.22
C SER A 172 -15.71 -3.24 11.42
N CYS A 173 -15.86 -3.90 12.58
CA CYS A 173 -15.10 -3.60 13.79
C CYS A 173 -13.61 -3.99 13.74
N GLY A 174 -13.18 -4.71 12.71
CA GLY A 174 -11.79 -5.10 12.50
C GLY A 174 -11.16 -4.28 11.39
N VAL A 175 -11.15 -4.83 10.17
CA VAL A 175 -10.42 -4.27 9.03
C VAL A 175 -10.95 -2.92 8.58
N ALA A 176 -12.28 -2.70 8.59
CA ALA A 176 -12.85 -1.45 8.11
C ALA A 176 -12.54 -0.29 9.08
N ASP A 177 -12.74 -0.50 10.39
CA ASP A 177 -12.40 0.49 11.41
C ASP A 177 -10.89 0.79 11.45
N LEU A 178 -10.05 -0.22 11.27
CA LEU A 178 -8.60 -0.05 11.15
C LEU A 178 -8.24 0.84 9.96
N ILE A 179 -8.80 0.58 8.78
CA ILE A 179 -8.54 1.38 7.58
C ILE A 179 -8.98 2.83 7.80
N THR A 180 -10.24 3.05 8.18
CA THR A 180 -10.80 4.39 8.45
C THR A 180 -9.96 5.16 9.47
N THR A 181 -9.54 4.50 10.55
CA THR A 181 -8.74 5.15 11.60
C THR A 181 -7.32 5.48 11.11
N CYS A 182 -6.70 4.60 10.33
CA CYS A 182 -5.39 4.84 9.75
C CYS A 182 -5.39 5.93 8.67
N MET A 183 -6.53 6.23 8.05
CA MET A 183 -6.64 7.23 6.98
C MET A 183 -7.13 8.60 7.48
N GLY A 184 -8.13 8.62 8.37
CA GLY A 184 -8.77 9.87 8.81
C GLY A 184 -8.67 10.18 10.30
N GLY A 185 -8.21 9.24 11.12
CA GLY A 185 -8.30 9.30 12.57
C GLY A 185 -7.42 10.36 13.23
N ARG A 186 -7.82 10.79 14.43
CA ARG A 186 -7.05 11.72 15.29
C ARG A 186 -5.64 11.20 15.58
N ASN A 187 -5.52 9.89 15.84
CA ASN A 187 -4.24 9.21 16.03
C ASN A 187 -3.31 9.40 14.82
N ARG A 188 -3.82 9.22 13.59
CA ARG A 188 -3.04 9.45 12.37
C ARG A 188 -2.56 10.89 12.26
N LYS A 189 -3.47 11.87 12.40
CA LYS A 189 -3.16 13.29 12.24
C LYS A 189 -2.08 13.76 13.22
N VAL A 190 -2.19 13.39 14.50
CA VAL A 190 -1.19 13.77 15.50
C VAL A 190 0.13 13.03 15.29
N ALA A 191 0.10 11.74 14.94
CA ALA A 191 1.31 10.97 14.63
C ALA A 191 2.04 11.49 13.38
N GLU A 192 1.31 11.97 12.37
CA GLU A 192 1.87 12.64 11.20
C GLU A 192 2.60 13.93 11.61
N ALA A 193 1.97 14.79 12.41
CA ALA A 193 2.61 16.00 12.91
C ALA A 193 3.86 15.67 13.76
N TYR A 194 3.80 14.63 14.60
CA TYR A 194 4.94 14.13 15.37
C TYR A 194 6.10 13.71 14.44
N ALA A 195 5.81 12.94 13.40
CA ALA A 195 6.80 12.48 12.43
C ALA A 195 7.39 13.63 11.59
N GLN A 196 6.57 14.58 11.13
CA GLN A 196 7.01 15.77 10.40
C GLN A 196 7.95 16.64 11.23
N ASN A 197 7.73 16.70 12.55
CA ASN A 197 8.62 17.35 13.50
C ASN A 197 9.82 16.50 13.94
N ARG A 198 10.06 15.36 13.26
CA ARG A 198 11.14 14.39 13.55
C ARG A 198 11.13 13.90 15.01
N GLY A 199 9.96 13.83 15.62
CA GLY A 199 9.77 13.41 17.01
C GLY A 199 10.27 14.40 18.07
N LYS A 200 10.57 15.65 17.68
CA LYS A 200 11.05 16.69 18.60
C LYS A 200 9.96 17.27 19.49
N ARG A 201 8.72 17.30 19.00
CA ARG A 201 7.54 17.76 19.74
C ARG A 201 6.88 16.59 20.44
N SER A 202 6.38 16.79 21.66
CA SER A 202 5.73 15.70 22.39
C SER A 202 4.31 15.44 21.88
N PHE A 203 3.79 14.24 22.12
CA PHE A 203 2.38 13.93 21.81
C PHE A 203 1.40 14.76 22.65
N ASP A 204 1.77 15.15 23.87
CA ASP A 204 0.93 16.00 24.73
C ASP A 204 0.81 17.42 24.18
N GLU A 205 1.92 18.00 23.69
CA GLU A 205 1.93 19.30 23.03
C GLU A 205 1.07 19.29 21.76
N LEU A 206 1.24 18.27 20.92
CA LEU A 206 0.49 18.15 19.68
C LEU A 206 -1.00 17.83 19.93
N GLU A 207 -1.32 17.05 20.96
CA GLU A 207 -2.71 16.81 21.41
C GLU A 207 -3.38 18.13 21.79
N ALA A 208 -2.74 18.93 22.65
CA ALA A 208 -3.30 20.19 23.14
C ALA A 208 -3.56 21.18 21.99
N GLU A 209 -2.63 21.27 21.04
CA GLU A 209 -2.75 22.15 19.87
C GLU A 209 -3.81 21.66 18.88
N MET A 210 -3.76 20.38 18.50
CA MET A 210 -4.51 19.89 17.34
C MET A 210 -5.92 19.40 17.70
N LEU A 211 -6.14 18.93 18.92
CA LEU A 211 -7.37 18.21 19.28
C LEU A 211 -8.37 19.02 20.12
N LYS A 212 -8.06 20.28 20.46
CA LYS A 212 -9.00 21.24 21.09
C LYS A 212 -9.77 20.64 22.29
N GLY A 213 -9.08 19.89 23.15
CA GLY A 213 -9.64 19.25 24.34
C GLY A 213 -10.06 17.78 24.17
N GLN A 214 -9.99 17.21 22.96
CA GLN A 214 -10.17 15.77 22.76
C GLN A 214 -8.89 15.00 23.08
N LYS A 215 -9.03 13.77 23.59
CA LYS A 215 -7.91 12.91 24.02
C LYS A 215 -7.42 11.96 22.94
N LEU A 216 -6.10 11.79 22.86
CA LEU A 216 -5.39 10.90 21.97
C LEU A 216 -5.18 9.53 22.65
N GLN A 217 -6.05 8.58 22.36
CA GLN A 217 -6.03 7.27 23.03
C GLN A 217 -4.90 6.36 22.56
N GLY A 218 -4.43 6.49 21.32
CA GLY A 218 -3.49 5.53 20.72
C GLY A 218 -2.14 5.46 21.44
N VAL A 219 -1.64 6.59 21.98
CA VAL A 219 -0.36 6.65 22.71
C VAL A 219 -0.49 5.93 24.06
N LEU A 220 -1.60 6.13 24.77
CA LEU A 220 -1.90 5.46 26.03
C LEU A 220 -2.03 3.94 25.83
N THR A 221 -2.83 3.54 24.85
CA THR A 221 -3.02 2.12 24.50
C THR A 221 -1.70 1.45 24.11
N ALA A 222 -0.82 2.13 23.37
CA ALA A 222 0.48 1.58 23.01
C ALA A 222 1.34 1.27 24.25
N LYS A 223 1.30 2.13 25.27
CA LYS A 223 1.98 1.89 26.55
C LYS A 223 1.41 0.69 27.29
N GLU A 224 0.09 0.63 27.45
CA GLU A 224 -0.61 -0.46 28.15
C GLU A 224 -0.34 -1.81 27.47
N VAL A 225 -0.42 -1.85 26.13
CA VAL A 225 -0.10 -3.06 25.35
C VAL A 225 1.36 -3.45 25.56
N TYR A 226 2.30 -2.51 25.50
CA TYR A 226 3.72 -2.82 25.73
C TYR A 226 4.00 -3.37 27.13
N GLU A 227 3.32 -2.87 28.16
CA GLU A 227 3.39 -3.39 29.52
C GLU A 227 2.90 -4.85 29.59
N VAL A 228 1.76 -5.16 28.96
CA VAL A 228 1.25 -6.56 28.85
C VAL A 228 2.24 -7.46 28.10
N LEU A 229 2.78 -6.99 26.98
CA LEU A 229 3.75 -7.74 26.19
C LEU A 229 5.03 -8.01 26.98
N THR A 230 5.50 -7.03 27.76
CA THR A 230 6.69 -7.17 28.61
C THR A 230 6.45 -8.16 29.73
N ALA A 231 5.33 -8.04 30.46
CA ALA A 231 4.97 -8.93 31.56
C ALA A 231 4.85 -10.40 31.12
N ARG A 232 4.49 -10.66 29.86
CA ARG A 232 4.33 -12.02 29.31
C ARG A 232 5.51 -12.51 28.48
N GLY A 233 6.57 -11.70 28.31
CA GLY A 233 7.72 -12.05 27.47
C GLY A 233 7.38 -12.12 25.97
N TRP A 234 6.35 -11.40 25.52
CA TRP A 234 5.85 -11.43 24.15
C TRP A 234 6.40 -10.34 23.24
N VAL A 235 7.22 -9.42 23.75
CA VAL A 235 7.76 -8.26 23.02
C VAL A 235 8.32 -8.63 21.63
N ALA A 236 9.08 -9.72 21.52
CA ALA A 236 9.67 -10.16 20.26
C ALA A 236 8.66 -10.68 19.22
N MET A 237 7.47 -11.10 19.66
CA MET A 237 6.39 -11.59 18.78
C MET A 237 5.56 -10.47 18.17
N PHE A 238 5.62 -9.27 18.75
CA PHE A 238 4.82 -8.10 18.36
C PHE A 238 5.73 -6.91 18.03
N PRO A 239 6.54 -7.01 16.95
CA PRO A 239 7.53 -6.00 16.61
C PRO A 239 6.91 -4.64 16.24
N LEU A 240 5.73 -4.59 15.61
CA LEU A 240 5.08 -3.33 15.28
C LEU A 240 4.51 -2.65 16.53
N PHE A 241 3.78 -3.35 17.39
CA PHE A 241 3.30 -2.77 18.66
C PHE A 241 4.46 -2.25 19.52
N THR A 242 5.55 -3.01 19.59
CA THR A 242 6.78 -2.61 20.27
C THR A 242 7.41 -1.36 19.66
N ALA A 243 7.51 -1.29 18.33
CA ALA A 243 8.06 -0.14 17.64
C ALA A 243 7.20 1.11 17.86
N VAL A 244 5.88 0.99 17.76
CA VAL A 244 4.94 2.10 18.00
C VAL A 244 5.11 2.67 19.41
N TYR A 245 5.17 1.84 20.44
CA TYR A 245 5.41 2.31 21.81
C TYR A 245 6.77 2.98 21.96
N LYS A 246 7.85 2.36 21.47
CA LYS A 246 9.20 2.93 21.59
C LYS A 246 9.32 4.26 20.85
N ILE A 247 8.64 4.42 19.72
CA ILE A 247 8.60 5.70 19.00
C ILE A 247 7.77 6.72 19.77
N SER A 248 6.57 6.35 20.24
CA SER A 248 5.68 7.29 20.93
C SER A 248 6.22 7.76 22.29
N SER A 249 7.06 6.94 22.94
CA SER A 249 7.79 7.28 24.17
C SER A 249 9.13 7.99 23.93
N GLY A 250 9.53 8.22 22.68
CA GLY A 250 10.79 8.88 22.33
C GLY A 250 12.05 8.01 22.47
N LEU A 251 11.91 6.70 22.73
CA LEU A 251 13.02 5.75 22.78
C LEU A 251 13.59 5.41 21.39
N LEU A 252 12.79 5.58 20.33
CA LEU A 252 13.20 5.41 18.94
C LEU A 252 12.75 6.60 18.09
N PRO A 253 13.51 6.95 17.03
CA PRO A 253 13.08 7.99 16.09
C PRO A 253 11.88 7.51 15.25
N PRO A 254 11.05 8.42 14.71
CA PRO A 254 9.93 8.05 13.83
C PRO A 254 10.34 7.17 12.64
N SER A 255 11.57 7.33 12.12
CA SER A 255 12.09 6.50 11.03
C SER A 255 12.18 5.01 11.37
N ALA A 256 12.28 4.64 12.64
CA ALA A 256 12.31 3.23 13.06
C ALA A 256 11.03 2.46 12.73
N ILE A 257 9.91 3.16 12.44
CA ILE A 257 8.63 2.54 12.05
C ILE A 257 8.73 1.75 10.74
N VAL A 258 9.83 1.81 10.01
CA VAL A 258 10.01 1.05 8.76
C VAL A 258 11.04 -0.07 8.90
N GLU A 259 11.84 -0.03 9.97
CA GLU A 259 12.97 -0.94 10.22
C GLU A 259 12.55 -2.16 11.05
N PHE A 260 11.42 -2.10 11.75
CA PHE A 260 10.93 -3.18 12.61
C PHE A 260 10.70 -4.50 11.86
N SER A 261 10.48 -4.45 10.54
CA SER A 261 10.21 -5.62 9.70
C SER A 261 11.44 -6.49 9.45
N ASN A 262 12.66 -5.92 9.53
CA ASN A 262 13.91 -6.63 9.26
C ASN A 262 14.30 -7.64 10.35
N ASN A 263 13.69 -7.55 11.53
CA ASN A 263 13.99 -8.40 12.69
C ASN A 263 12.91 -9.47 12.97
N SER A 264 11.97 -9.71 12.05
CA SER A 264 10.95 -10.75 12.24
C SER A 264 11.61 -12.15 12.24
N PRO A 265 11.48 -12.95 13.31
CA PRO A 265 11.91 -14.34 13.29
C PRO A 265 11.21 -15.08 12.14
N LYS A 266 11.96 -15.92 11.42
CA LYS A 266 11.43 -16.79 10.36
C LYS A 266 10.17 -17.51 10.86
N ARG A 267 9.05 -17.29 10.16
CA ARG A 267 7.75 -18.02 10.22
C ARG A 267 7.62 -18.99 11.40
N ILE A 268 6.79 -18.63 12.38
CA ILE A 268 6.13 -19.63 13.22
C ILE A 268 5.31 -20.51 12.25
N ARG A 269 5.81 -21.71 11.97
CA ARG A 269 5.04 -22.75 11.28
C ARG A 269 3.86 -23.06 12.20
N SER A 270 2.65 -22.82 11.70
CA SER A 270 1.43 -23.33 12.31
C SER A 270 1.55 -24.84 12.43
N ARG A 271 1.84 -25.32 13.64
CA ARG A 271 1.43 -26.65 14.08
C ARG A 271 0.18 -26.47 14.91
N LEU A 272 -0.93 -26.21 14.23
CA LEU A 272 -2.31 -26.55 14.59
C LEU A 272 -3.07 -26.69 13.27
#